data_AF-A0A7X8BWI3-F1
#
_entry.id   AF-A0A7X8BWI3-F1
#
_cell.length_a   1.000
_cell.length_b   1.000
_cell.length_c   1.000
_cell.angle_alpha   90.00
_cell.angle_beta   90.00
_cell.angle_gamma   90.00
#
_symmetry.space_group_name_H-M   'P 1'
#
loop_
_entity.id
_entity.type
_entity.pdbx_description
1 polymer ?
#
loop_
_entity_poly.entity_id
_entity_poly.type
_entity_poly.pdbx_seq_one_letter_code
_entity_poly.pdbx_strand_id
1 'polypeptide(L)'
;IKEAELRVLETADKPDKNAIDKKIDEIMTLKTQLAKAGANHRQEVRALLTDEQKVYFDAMPRGKGGCCGGYHGGGQGGGYRGGPGPNPNAPFPPKN
;
A
#
# COMPACT_ATOMS: atom_id res chain seq x y z
N ILE A 1 -4.12 -7.85 -16.48
CA ILE A 1 -4.70 -7.84 -17.85
C ILE A 1 -5.26 -6.45 -18.20
N LYS A 2 -6.24 -5.90 -17.47
CA LYS A 2 -6.79 -4.56 -17.77
C LYS A 2 -5.77 -3.40 -17.79
N GLU A 3 -4.79 -3.38 -16.88
CA GLU A 3 -3.71 -2.37 -16.92
C GLU A 3 -2.76 -2.55 -18.12
N ALA A 4 -2.60 -3.78 -18.61
CA ALA A 4 -1.82 -4.06 -19.82
C ALA A 4 -2.60 -3.64 -21.09
N GLU A 5 -3.91 -3.84 -21.12
CA GLU A 5 -4.79 -3.34 -22.20
C GLU A 5 -4.75 -1.81 -22.28
N LEU A 6 -4.80 -1.12 -21.14
CA LEU A 6 -4.65 0.34 -21.10
C LEU A 6 -3.32 0.78 -21.72
N ARG A 7 -2.22 0.14 -21.33
CA ARG A 7 -0.89 0.44 -21.90
C ARG A 7 -0.84 0.24 -23.41
N VAL A 8 -1.49 -0.80 -23.93
CA VAL A 8 -1.58 -1.04 -25.38
C VAL A 8 -2.34 0.09 -26.08
N LEU A 9 -3.47 0.55 -25.52
CA LEU A 9 -4.26 1.65 -26.06
C LEU A 9 -3.48 2.98 -26.07
N GLU A 10 -2.68 3.24 -25.04
CA GLU A 10 -1.86 4.44 -24.92
C GLU A 10 -0.68 4.46 -25.90
N THR A 11 -0.12 3.30 -26.24
CA THR A 11 1.04 3.18 -27.15
C THR A 11 0.67 2.99 -28.62
N ALA A 12 -0.62 3.01 -28.97
CA ALA A 12 -1.07 2.83 -30.35
C ALA A 12 -0.69 4.03 -31.24
N ASP A 13 -0.37 3.80 -32.52
CA ASP A 13 0.03 4.85 -33.47
C ASP A 13 -1.02 5.96 -33.65
N LYS A 14 -2.30 5.63 -33.43
CA LYS A 14 -3.43 6.57 -33.38
C LYS A 14 -4.26 6.30 -32.13
N PRO A 15 -3.94 6.93 -31.00
CA PRO A 15 -4.64 6.68 -29.74
C PRO A 15 -6.13 7.08 -29.82
N ASP A 16 -7.02 6.15 -29.49
CA ASP A 16 -8.44 6.44 -29.26
C ASP A 16 -8.63 6.87 -27.80
N LYS A 17 -8.75 8.18 -27.60
CA LYS A 17 -8.95 8.78 -26.27
C LYS A 17 -10.19 8.22 -25.56
N ASN A 18 -11.28 7.98 -26.29
CA ASN A 18 -12.52 7.47 -25.69
C ASN A 18 -12.34 6.03 -25.19
N ALA A 19 -11.56 5.21 -25.91
CA ALA A 19 -11.25 3.85 -25.48
C ALA A 19 -10.32 3.83 -24.25
N ILE A 20 -9.35 4.74 -24.20
CA ILE A 20 -8.45 4.94 -23.07
C ILE A 20 -9.25 5.34 -21.83
N ASP A 21 -10.09 6.39 -21.93
CA ASP A 21 -10.88 6.90 -20.81
C ASP A 21 -11.81 5.82 -20.23
N LYS A 22 -12.53 5.09 -21.10
CA LYS A 22 -13.37 3.96 -20.68
C LYS A 22 -12.57 2.89 -19.93
N LYS A 23 -11.37 2.56 -20.41
CA LYS A 23 -10.53 1.54 -19.77
C LYS A 23 -10.01 2.02 -18.40
N ILE A 24 -9.68 3.30 -18.27
CA ILE A 24 -9.32 3.92 -16.99
C ILE A 24 -10.50 3.82 -16.01
N ASP A 25 -11.71 4.21 -16.42
CA ASP A 25 -12.91 4.15 -15.57
C ASP A 25 -13.21 2.74 -15.07
N GLU A 26 -13.06 1.74 -15.94
CA GLU A 26 -13.19 0.33 -15.54
C GLU A 26 -12.15 -0.08 -14.48
N ILE A 27 -10.89 0.31 -14.66
CA ILE A 27 -9.82 0.03 -13.69
C ILE A 27 -10.11 0.72 -12.36
N MET A 28 -10.51 1.98 -12.40
CA MET A 28 -10.81 2.77 -11.20
C MET A 28 -12.02 2.23 -10.45
N THR A 29 -13.04 1.74 -11.16
CA THR A 29 -14.18 1.07 -10.56
C THR A 29 -13.75 -0.18 -9.79
N LEU A 30 -12.92 -1.03 -10.40
CA LEU A 30 -12.40 -2.25 -9.75
C LEU A 30 -11.50 -1.93 -8.55
N LYS A 31 -10.60 -0.94 -8.68
CA LYS A 31 -9.75 -0.49 -7.57
C LYS A 31 -10.57 0.05 -6.41
N THR A 32 -11.63 0.80 -6.71
CA THR A 32 -12.57 1.31 -5.70
C THR A 32 -13.32 0.19 -4.99
N GLN A 33 -13.81 -0.81 -5.73
CA GLN A 33 -14.47 -1.98 -5.15
C GLN A 33 -13.52 -2.76 -4.23
N LEU A 34 -12.28 -2.98 -4.66
CA LEU A 34 -11.26 -3.65 -3.86
C LEU A 34 -10.92 -2.85 -2.58
N ALA A 35 -10.77 -1.53 -2.70
CA ALA A 35 -10.50 -0.65 -1.56
C ALA A 35 -11.64 -0.69 -0.53
N LYS A 36 -12.89 -0.64 -1.00
CA LYS A 36 -14.08 -0.77 -0.16
C LYS A 36 -14.15 -2.14 0.53
N ALA A 37 -13.94 -3.22 -0.22
CA ALA A 37 -13.94 -4.58 0.33
C ALA A 37 -12.85 -4.74 1.40
N GLY A 38 -11.63 -4.25 1.15
CA GLY A 38 -10.55 -4.28 2.13
C GLY A 38 -10.83 -3.42 3.37
N ALA A 39 -11.50 -2.27 3.22
CA ALA A 39 -11.92 -1.46 4.36
C ALA A 39 -13.00 -2.15 5.18
N ASN A 40 -14.04 -2.68 4.53
CA ASN A 40 -15.14 -3.39 5.19
C ASN A 40 -14.63 -4.61 5.95
N HIS A 41 -13.82 -5.44 5.31
CA HIS A 41 -13.23 -6.62 5.95
C HIS A 41 -12.44 -6.25 7.22
N ARG A 42 -11.66 -5.16 7.19
CA ARG A 42 -10.94 -4.70 8.38
C ARG A 42 -11.88 -4.26 9.52
N GLN A 43 -13.00 -3.61 9.19
CA GLN A 43 -13.98 -3.22 10.20
C GLN A 43 -14.72 -4.43 10.77
N GLU A 44 -15.06 -5.41 9.93
CA GLU A 44 -15.66 -6.68 10.35
C GLU A 44 -14.73 -7.43 11.30
N VAL A 45 -13.44 -7.55 10.96
CA VAL A 45 -12.44 -8.17 11.85
C VAL A 45 -12.33 -7.38 13.16
N ARG A 46 -12.24 -6.06 13.10
CA ARG A 46 -12.17 -5.21 14.31
C ARG A 46 -13.38 -5.40 15.23
N ALA A 47 -14.57 -5.61 14.67
CA ALA A 47 -15.80 -5.81 15.45
C ALA A 47 -15.80 -7.11 16.27
N LEU A 48 -14.99 -8.10 15.87
CA LEU A 48 -14.84 -9.37 16.60
C LEU A 48 -13.81 -9.32 17.73
N LEU A 49 -13.02 -8.25 17.82
CA LEU A 49 -11.91 -8.14 18.78
C LEU A 49 -12.35 -7.53 20.11
N THR A 50 -11.68 -7.94 21.18
CA THR A 50 -11.73 -7.24 22.47
C THR A 50 -10.99 -5.90 22.40
N ASP A 51 -11.23 -5.02 23.38
CA ASP A 51 -10.65 -3.67 23.35
C ASP A 51 -9.12 -3.67 23.43
N GLU A 52 -8.53 -4.57 24.21
CA GLU A 52 -7.08 -4.74 24.25
C GLU A 52 -6.51 -5.20 22.90
N GLN A 53 -7.18 -6.16 22.24
CA GLN A 53 -6.76 -6.65 20.93
C GLN A 53 -6.89 -5.59 19.83
N LYS A 54 -7.89 -4.71 19.90
CA LYS A 54 -8.03 -3.58 18.97
C LYS A 54 -6.84 -2.64 19.02
N VAL A 55 -6.26 -2.40 20.21
CA VAL A 55 -5.07 -1.54 20.36
C VAL A 55 -3.90 -2.09 19.53
N TYR A 56 -3.64 -3.39 19.61
CA TYR A 56 -2.59 -4.02 18.82
C TYR A 56 -2.92 -4.07 17.32
N PHE A 57 -4.16 -4.40 16.98
CA PHE A 57 -4.62 -4.47 15.59
C PHE A 57 -4.53 -3.11 14.87
N ASP A 58 -4.77 -2.01 15.58
CA ASP A 58 -4.68 -0.65 15.03
C ASP A 58 -3.27 -0.11 14.92
N ALA A 59 -2.39 -0.51 15.83
CA ALA A 59 -0.98 -0.14 15.78
C ALA A 59 -0.24 -0.84 14.62
N MET A 60 -0.82 -1.89 14.04
CA MET A 60 -0.19 -2.66 12.97
C MET A 60 -0.16 -1.87 11.65
N PRO A 61 1.01 -1.72 11.00
CA PRO A 61 1.12 -0.97 9.76
C PRO A 61 0.30 -1.63 8.64
N ARG A 62 -0.57 -0.84 8.01
CA ARG A 62 -1.45 -1.31 6.93
C ARG A 62 -0.74 -1.19 5.58
N GLY A 63 -0.11 -2.27 5.12
CA GLY A 63 0.44 -2.34 3.77
C GLY A 63 1.65 -3.25 3.62
N LYS A 64 2.05 -3.49 2.36
CA LYS A 64 3.24 -4.27 2.02
C LYS A 64 4.49 -3.50 2.44
N GLY A 65 5.03 -3.83 3.62
CA GLY A 65 6.43 -3.68 3.96
C GLY A 65 6.94 -2.26 4.25
N GLY A 66 6.66 -1.75 5.44
CA GLY A 66 7.63 -0.90 6.12
C GLY A 66 8.83 -1.76 6.56
N CYS A 67 9.73 -2.09 5.64
CA CYS A 67 11.03 -2.72 5.93
C CYS A 67 12.04 -2.68 4.76
N CYS A 68 11.66 -2.35 3.53
CA CYS A 68 12.60 -2.31 2.40
C CYS A 68 12.22 -1.22 1.38
N GLY A 69 12.42 0.04 1.74
CA GLY A 69 12.31 1.18 0.83
C GLY A 69 13.60 1.98 0.87
N GLY A 70 14.61 1.58 0.07
CA GLY A 70 15.86 2.34 -0.05
C GLY A 70 17.11 1.54 -0.41
N TYR A 71 17.05 0.60 -1.35
CA TYR A 71 18.25 0.04 -1.99
C TYR A 71 18.08 0.09 -3.50
N HIS A 72 18.28 1.27 -4.10
CA HIS A 72 18.74 1.46 -5.49
C HIS A 72 18.98 2.97 -5.71
N GLY A 73 20.25 3.41 -5.70
CA GLY A 73 20.61 4.74 -6.23
C GLY A 73 21.78 5.45 -5.56
N GLY A 74 23.01 5.07 -5.93
CA GLY A 74 24.20 5.94 -6.06
C GLY A 74 24.55 6.95 -4.96
N GLY A 75 25.63 6.67 -4.22
CA GLY A 75 26.34 7.68 -3.43
C GLY A 75 27.51 7.09 -2.66
N GLN A 76 28.72 7.27 -3.16
CA GLN A 76 29.97 7.01 -2.45
C GLN A 76 30.03 7.88 -1.18
N GLY A 77 30.28 7.29 -0.01
CA GLY A 77 30.50 8.06 1.22
C GLY A 77 30.48 7.17 2.44
N GLY A 78 31.67 6.89 3.00
CA GLY A 78 31.86 5.96 4.10
C GLY A 78 31.23 6.40 5.43
N GLY A 79 31.03 5.42 6.32
CA GLY A 79 30.68 5.67 7.71
C GLY A 79 29.85 4.56 8.32
N TYR A 80 30.51 3.69 9.08
CA TYR A 80 29.96 2.81 10.12
C TYR A 80 28.59 3.26 10.65
N ARG A 81 27.55 2.39 10.65
CA ARG A 81 26.58 2.14 11.75
C ARG A 81 25.64 0.99 11.39
N GLY A 82 26.12 -0.25 11.57
CA GLY A 82 25.23 -1.38 11.82
C GLY A 82 24.65 -1.23 13.22
N GLY A 83 23.44 -0.67 13.34
CA GLY A 83 22.67 -0.63 14.57
C GLY A 83 21.61 -1.75 14.56
N PRO A 84 21.34 -2.42 15.69
CA PRO A 84 20.35 -3.48 15.74
C PRO A 84 18.96 -2.90 15.42
N GLY A 85 18.18 -3.65 14.64
CA GLY A 85 16.81 -3.29 14.26
C GLY A 85 15.90 -3.02 15.48
N PRO A 86 14.72 -2.44 15.26
CA PRO A 86 13.87 -1.95 16.34
C PRO A 86 13.52 -3.08 17.32
N ASN A 87 13.80 -2.84 18.59
CA ASN A 87 13.50 -3.73 19.70
C ASN A 87 11.97 -3.96 19.78
N PRO A 88 11.48 -5.21 19.75
CA PRO A 88 10.04 -5.51 19.88
C PRO A 88 9.44 -5.11 21.23
N ASN A 89 10.27 -4.67 22.20
CA ASN A 89 9.86 -4.22 23.52
C ASN A 89 9.99 -2.69 23.72
N ALA A 90 10.09 -1.90 22.65
CA ALA A 90 10.11 -0.44 22.77
C ALA A 90 8.71 0.08 23.16
N PRO A 91 8.57 0.91 24.21
CA PRO A 91 7.28 1.48 24.59
C PRO A 91 6.74 2.39 23.49
N PHE A 92 5.44 2.30 23.21
CA PHE A 92 4.77 3.09 22.18
C PHE A 92 4.94 4.59 22.45
N PRO A 93 5.16 5.43 21.42
CA PRO A 93 5.17 6.87 21.60
C PRO A 93 3.79 7.34 22.10
N PRO A 94 3.74 8.30 23.03
CA PRO A 94 2.49 8.82 23.55
C PRO A 94 1.67 9.44 22.43
N LYS A 95 0.37 9.18 22.44
CA LYS A 95 -0.58 9.79 21.52
C LYS A 95 -0.71 11.28 21.88
N ASN A 96 -0.40 12.16 20.94
CA ASN A 96 -0.76 13.58 21.01
C ASN A 96 -2.26 13.77 20.77
#